data_AF-A0A1V4PF00-F1
#
_entry.id   AF-A0A1V4PF00-F1
#
_cell.length_a   1.000
_cell.length_b   1.000
_cell.length_c   1.000
_cell.angle_alpha   90.00
_cell.angle_beta   90.00
_cell.angle_gamma   90.00
#
_symmetry.space_group_name_H-M   'P 1'
#
loop_
_entity.id
_entity.type
_entity.pdbx_description
1 polymer ?
#
loop_
_entity_poly.entity_id
_entity_poly.type
_entity_poly.pdbx_seq_one_letter_code
_entity_poly.pdbx_strand_id
1 'polypeptide(L)'
;MTPGPARTEEANPLSSVFLEGALAAGHPITEDFNGLHAEGAGWHDMTIVGGTRQSVAAAYLHPIRSRTNLTVSTESRAVKLVIDGNRCLGVRYRRKGAIHTAYAENEVALSAGVVDSPRLLMLSGIGPAAELEAAGVVAAHDLPGVGRNLHDHPLCGIVYEATQPVPAGRNNYGEASLSFCSNGSLAGPDMQILFIHIPFHPPHLVGPTNGFTFGVTTVPDARGTVRLRDADPDTPPLIDPNYLGAESDVRRIIHGVAIARDIAASAPFAPWRGREILPGPDATSEESLREYLAQATSTYYHPVGTCAMGIGDDAVVDAELRVRGVRGLRVADASIMPKIVSVNPGAAAIMVGEKAADLISGSAATTRQRGTDLHSASAEHR
;
A
#
# COMPACT_ATOMS: atom_id res chain seq x y z
N MET A 1 17.61 -7.04 -4.26
CA MET A 1 16.41 -7.87 -4.07
C MET A 1 16.17 -8.61 -5.37
N THR A 2 15.88 -9.91 -5.35
CA THR A 2 15.58 -10.70 -6.56
C THR A 2 14.14 -11.21 -6.46
N PRO A 3 13.13 -10.38 -6.76
CA PRO A 3 11.78 -10.87 -6.94
C PRO A 3 11.75 -11.85 -8.12
N GLY A 4 10.81 -12.79 -8.10
CA GLY A 4 10.55 -13.67 -9.23
C GLY A 4 9.12 -14.18 -9.17
N PRO A 5 8.60 -14.70 -10.29
CA PRO A 5 7.23 -15.17 -10.37
C PRO A 5 7.03 -16.34 -9.40
N ALA A 6 5.79 -16.54 -8.97
CA ALA A 6 5.40 -17.79 -8.36
C ALA A 6 5.88 -18.95 -9.25
N ARG A 7 6.71 -19.85 -8.69
CA ARG A 7 7.13 -21.05 -9.41
C ARG A 7 5.88 -21.90 -9.61
N THR A 8 5.40 -21.99 -10.84
CA THR A 8 4.13 -22.67 -11.17
C THR A 8 4.12 -24.13 -10.72
N GLU A 9 5.29 -24.81 -10.72
CA GLU A 9 5.48 -26.17 -10.20
C GLU A 9 5.25 -26.31 -8.69
N GLU A 10 5.38 -25.21 -7.94
CA GLU A 10 5.20 -25.14 -6.49
C GLU A 10 3.93 -24.38 -6.09
N ALA A 11 3.20 -23.82 -7.06
CA ALA A 11 2.01 -23.02 -6.84
C ALA A 11 0.82 -23.87 -6.39
N ASN A 12 -0.13 -23.22 -5.71
CA ASN A 12 -1.40 -23.83 -5.38
C ASN A 12 -2.17 -24.15 -6.69
N PRO A 13 -2.72 -25.38 -6.85
CA PRO A 13 -3.46 -25.73 -8.05
C PRO A 13 -4.68 -24.83 -8.29
N LEU A 14 -5.33 -24.30 -7.23
CA LEU A 14 -6.46 -23.39 -7.42
C LEU A 14 -6.04 -22.05 -8.04
N SER A 15 -4.77 -21.64 -7.95
CA SER A 15 -4.29 -20.46 -8.69
C SER A 15 -4.37 -20.69 -10.19
N SER A 16 -4.04 -21.90 -10.67
CA SER A 16 -4.19 -22.24 -12.10
C SER A 16 -5.66 -22.31 -12.51
N VAL A 17 -6.50 -22.90 -11.65
CA VAL A 17 -7.97 -22.91 -11.83
C VAL A 17 -8.53 -21.49 -11.92
N PHE A 18 -8.03 -20.57 -11.11
CA PHE A 18 -8.43 -19.17 -11.15
C PHE A 18 -8.06 -18.52 -12.49
N LEU A 19 -6.85 -18.73 -13.00
CA LEU A 19 -6.42 -18.20 -14.30
C LEU A 19 -7.25 -18.77 -15.45
N GLU A 20 -7.46 -20.10 -15.46
CA GLU A 20 -8.32 -20.77 -16.45
C GLU A 20 -9.77 -20.27 -16.37
N GLY A 21 -10.28 -20.07 -15.15
CA GLY A 21 -11.63 -19.55 -14.91
C GLY A 21 -11.79 -18.11 -15.37
N ALA A 22 -10.79 -17.26 -15.13
CA ALA A 22 -10.77 -15.88 -15.62
C ALA A 22 -10.75 -15.84 -17.15
N LEU A 23 -9.95 -16.69 -17.79
CA LEU A 23 -9.93 -16.84 -19.24
C LEU A 23 -11.27 -17.31 -19.79
N ALA A 24 -11.88 -18.32 -19.16
CA ALA A 24 -13.21 -18.82 -19.54
C ALA A 24 -14.31 -17.76 -19.36
N ALA A 25 -14.15 -16.83 -18.41
CA ALA A 25 -15.03 -15.68 -18.19
C ALA A 25 -14.72 -14.50 -19.15
N GLY A 26 -13.74 -14.64 -20.05
CA GLY A 26 -13.43 -13.64 -21.08
C GLY A 26 -12.36 -12.61 -20.69
N HIS A 27 -11.67 -12.78 -19.57
CA HIS A 27 -10.55 -11.93 -19.18
C HIS A 27 -9.24 -12.43 -19.82
N PRO A 28 -8.40 -11.53 -20.37
CA PRO A 28 -7.12 -11.94 -20.94
C PRO A 28 -6.17 -12.44 -19.86
N ILE A 29 -5.15 -13.22 -20.24
CA ILE A 29 -4.04 -13.58 -19.37
C ILE A 29 -2.91 -12.55 -19.55
N THR A 30 -2.31 -12.13 -18.44
CA THR A 30 -1.08 -11.33 -18.45
C THR A 30 0.09 -12.14 -17.89
N GLU A 31 1.25 -12.02 -18.54
CA GLU A 31 2.50 -12.62 -18.09
C GLU A 31 3.27 -11.72 -17.12
N ASP A 32 2.93 -10.42 -17.08
CA ASP A 32 3.67 -9.42 -16.30
C ASP A 32 2.77 -8.25 -15.87
N PHE A 33 2.40 -8.22 -14.58
CA PHE A 33 1.68 -7.08 -13.99
C PHE A 33 2.51 -5.80 -13.89
N ASN A 34 3.82 -5.89 -14.03
CA ASN A 34 4.75 -4.76 -14.00
C ASN A 34 5.13 -4.29 -15.42
N GLY A 35 4.63 -4.98 -16.44
CA GLY A 35 4.90 -4.69 -17.85
C GLY A 35 4.09 -3.51 -18.38
N LEU A 36 4.24 -3.24 -19.68
CA LEU A 36 3.53 -2.14 -20.35
C LEU A 36 2.00 -2.33 -20.34
N HIS A 37 1.54 -3.59 -20.31
CA HIS A 37 0.12 -3.95 -20.31
C HIS A 37 -0.18 -4.86 -19.11
N ALA A 38 -0.57 -4.26 -17.99
CA ALA A 38 -0.85 -4.95 -16.73
C ALA A 38 -2.28 -5.53 -16.61
N GLU A 39 -3.13 -5.32 -17.61
CA GLU A 39 -4.51 -5.82 -17.61
C GLU A 39 -4.55 -7.33 -17.94
N GLY A 40 -5.33 -8.08 -17.16
CA GLY A 40 -5.52 -9.52 -17.30
C GLY A 40 -5.33 -10.28 -15.99
N ALA A 41 -5.57 -11.59 -16.05
CA ALA A 41 -5.30 -12.52 -14.98
C ALA A 41 -3.87 -13.08 -15.11
N GLY A 42 -3.12 -13.12 -14.01
CA GLY A 42 -1.71 -13.49 -14.06
C GLY A 42 -1.15 -13.90 -12.70
N TRP A 43 0.09 -14.38 -12.72
CA TRP A 43 0.86 -14.75 -11.54
C TRP A 43 1.55 -13.53 -10.92
N HIS A 44 1.66 -13.50 -9.60
CA HIS A 44 2.43 -12.47 -8.92
C HIS A 44 3.93 -12.75 -8.94
N ASP A 45 4.70 -11.68 -9.14
CA ASP A 45 6.08 -11.64 -8.69
C ASP A 45 6.14 -11.50 -7.17
N MET A 46 6.78 -12.47 -6.52
CA MET A 46 6.91 -12.49 -5.07
C MET A 46 8.33 -12.15 -4.64
N THR A 47 8.43 -11.41 -3.54
CA THR A 47 9.68 -11.21 -2.80
C THR A 47 9.93 -12.37 -1.83
N ILE A 48 9.76 -13.60 -2.32
CA ILE A 48 9.98 -14.85 -1.59
C ILE A 48 10.87 -15.74 -2.46
N VAL A 49 12.05 -16.11 -1.95
CA VAL A 49 13.02 -16.94 -2.67
C VAL A 49 13.41 -18.12 -1.79
N GLY A 50 13.23 -19.34 -2.28
CA GLY A 50 13.49 -20.57 -1.51
C GLY A 50 12.65 -20.64 -0.23
N GLY A 51 11.37 -20.25 -0.31
CA GLY A 51 10.46 -20.19 0.84
C GLY A 51 10.77 -19.09 1.86
N THR A 52 11.77 -18.24 1.61
CA THR A 52 12.20 -17.18 2.54
C THR A 52 11.85 -15.80 2.01
N ARG A 53 11.13 -15.02 2.82
CA ARG A 53 10.82 -13.62 2.53
C ARG A 53 12.09 -12.78 2.40
N GLN A 54 12.20 -12.04 1.31
CA GLN A 54 13.21 -11.02 1.07
C GLN A 54 12.68 -9.65 1.53
N SER A 55 12.75 -9.38 2.83
CA SER A 55 12.35 -8.07 3.37
C SER A 55 13.31 -6.95 2.94
N VAL A 56 12.87 -5.70 3.04
CA VAL A 56 13.75 -4.53 2.79
C VAL A 56 14.97 -4.56 3.72
N ALA A 57 14.81 -4.96 4.99
CA ALA A 57 15.94 -5.11 5.90
C ALA A 57 16.93 -6.21 5.45
N ALA A 58 16.41 -7.37 5.01
CA ALA A 58 17.25 -8.45 4.49
C ALA A 58 18.01 -8.03 3.23
N ALA A 59 17.36 -7.30 2.33
CA ALA A 59 17.94 -6.87 1.06
C ALA A 59 18.90 -5.68 1.19
N TYR A 60 18.57 -4.68 2.01
CA TYR A 60 19.29 -3.39 2.05
C TYR A 60 20.13 -3.20 3.31
N LEU A 61 19.68 -3.69 4.47
CA LEU A 61 20.31 -3.37 5.75
C LEU A 61 21.32 -4.44 6.18
N HIS A 62 20.92 -5.71 6.19
CA HIS A 62 21.76 -6.80 6.70
C HIS A 62 23.12 -6.90 5.99
N PRO A 63 23.24 -6.76 4.65
CA PRO A 63 24.52 -6.86 3.97
C PRO A 63 25.52 -5.75 4.34
N ILE A 64 25.04 -4.61 4.84
CA ILE A 64 25.86 -3.42 5.10
C ILE A 64 25.93 -3.05 6.58
N ARG A 65 25.36 -3.87 7.47
CA ARG A 65 25.23 -3.58 8.90
C ARG A 65 26.57 -3.38 9.62
N SER A 66 27.66 -3.93 9.10
CA SER A 66 29.01 -3.80 9.65
C SER A 66 29.73 -2.51 9.24
N ARG A 67 29.16 -1.68 8.37
CA ARG A 67 29.79 -0.43 7.94
C ARG A 67 29.92 0.54 9.11
N THR A 68 31.11 1.10 9.29
CA THR A 68 31.43 2.00 10.41
C THR A 68 30.69 3.33 10.36
N ASN A 69 30.18 3.74 9.20
CA ASN A 69 29.38 4.95 9.02
C ASN A 69 27.86 4.71 9.15
N LEU A 70 27.43 3.52 9.58
CA LEU A 70 26.02 3.17 9.78
C LEU A 70 25.77 2.78 11.24
N THR A 71 24.89 3.54 11.91
CA THR A 71 24.39 3.18 13.24
C THR A 71 22.94 2.73 13.14
N VAL A 72 22.64 1.50 13.58
CA VAL A 72 21.27 0.97 13.67
C VAL A 72 20.85 0.89 15.13
N SER A 73 19.84 1.67 15.51
CA SER A 73 19.27 1.64 16.87
C SER A 73 17.86 1.06 16.85
N THR A 74 17.71 -0.20 17.25
CA THR A 74 16.41 -0.85 17.41
C THR A 74 15.75 -0.44 18.73
N GLU A 75 14.45 -0.73 18.86
CA GLU A 75 13.65 -0.42 20.08
C GLU A 75 13.76 1.06 20.50
N SER A 76 13.86 1.93 19.49
CA SER A 76 14.11 3.36 19.62
C SER A 76 12.93 4.13 19.04
N ARG A 77 11.82 4.17 19.77
CA ARG A 77 10.56 4.79 19.27
C ARG A 77 10.74 6.31 19.21
N ALA A 78 10.70 6.89 18.02
CA ALA A 78 10.66 8.34 17.86
C ALA A 78 9.37 8.89 18.51
N VAL A 79 9.50 9.99 19.27
CA VAL A 79 8.37 10.60 19.99
C VAL A 79 8.16 12.07 19.64
N LYS A 80 9.21 12.77 19.19
CA LYS A 80 9.13 14.17 18.76
C LYS A 80 10.34 14.56 17.90
N LEU A 81 10.14 15.41 16.90
CA LEU A 81 11.23 16.07 16.19
C LEU A 81 11.75 17.26 16.99
N VAL A 82 13.04 17.56 16.84
CA VAL A 82 13.66 18.76 17.42
C VAL A 82 13.61 19.85 16.37
N ILE A 83 12.79 20.87 16.59
CA ILE A 83 12.61 22.00 15.68
C ILE A 83 13.17 23.27 16.33
N ASP A 84 13.94 24.04 15.56
CA ASP A 84 14.41 25.38 15.91
C ASP A 84 14.08 26.36 14.78
N GLY A 85 13.19 27.31 15.07
CA GLY A 85 12.55 28.15 14.05
C GLY A 85 11.90 27.29 12.96
N ASN A 86 12.43 27.37 11.74
CA ASN A 86 11.96 26.59 10.59
C ASN A 86 12.89 25.43 10.21
N ARG A 87 13.79 24.97 11.09
CA ARG A 87 14.74 23.89 10.79
C ARG A 87 14.54 22.71 11.73
N CYS A 88 14.50 21.51 11.15
CA CYS A 88 14.62 20.27 11.92
C CYS A 88 16.09 19.98 12.23
N LEU A 89 16.40 19.80 13.50
CA LEU A 89 17.74 19.53 14.02
C LEU A 89 17.97 18.07 14.38
N GLY A 90 16.92 17.25 14.46
CA GLY A 90 17.02 15.88 14.92
C GLY A 90 15.73 15.29 15.44
N VAL A 91 15.85 14.21 16.19
CA VAL A 91 14.73 13.44 16.74
C VAL A 91 14.97 13.08 18.20
N ARG A 92 13.92 13.22 19.01
CA ARG A 92 13.82 12.63 20.35
C ARG A 92 13.18 11.25 20.23
N TYR A 93 13.79 10.27 20.88
CA TYR A 93 13.30 8.89 20.86
C TYR A 93 13.41 8.27 22.24
N ARG A 94 12.51 7.32 22.52
CA ARG A 94 12.53 6.51 23.74
C ARG A 94 13.23 5.18 23.47
N ARG A 95 14.19 4.84 24.33
CA ARG A 95 14.89 3.55 24.31
C ARG A 95 15.13 3.09 25.74
N LYS A 96 14.78 1.84 26.07
CA LYS A 96 14.89 1.29 27.43
C LYS A 96 14.29 2.21 28.52
N GLY A 97 13.14 2.82 28.22
CA GLY A 97 12.42 3.73 29.13
C GLY A 97 12.98 5.16 29.23
N ALA A 98 14.18 5.44 28.70
CA ALA A 98 14.77 6.78 28.74
C ALA A 98 14.55 7.53 27.43
N ILE A 99 14.41 8.86 27.52
CA ILE A 99 14.38 9.74 26.35
C ILE A 99 15.80 10.16 25.98
N HIS A 100 16.14 9.95 24.72
CA HIS A 100 17.40 10.35 24.10
C HIS A 100 17.12 11.32 22.96
N THR A 101 18.16 12.05 22.54
CA THR A 101 18.12 12.93 21.38
C THR A 101 19.25 12.55 20.43
N ALA A 102 18.93 12.38 19.15
CA ALA A 102 19.91 12.30 18.08
C ALA A 102 19.79 13.56 17.21
N TYR A 103 20.90 14.26 17.03
CA TYR A 103 20.99 15.44 16.16
C TYR A 103 21.48 15.04 14.77
N ALA A 104 21.01 15.77 13.76
CA ALA A 104 21.42 15.63 12.38
C ALA A 104 22.11 16.91 11.91
N GLU A 105 23.34 16.79 11.41
CA GLU A 105 24.08 17.94 10.85
C GLU A 105 23.46 18.41 9.53
N ASN A 106 22.98 17.45 8.72
CA ASN A 106 22.46 17.68 7.38
C ASN A 106 20.93 17.68 7.37
N GLU A 107 20.32 16.49 7.43
CA GLU A 107 18.87 16.30 7.26
C GLU A 107 18.34 15.14 8.11
N VAL A 108 17.04 15.21 8.44
CA VAL A 108 16.24 14.11 9.00
C VAL A 108 15.30 13.59 7.93
N ALA A 109 15.27 12.28 7.70
CA ALA A 109 14.30 11.63 6.81
C ALA A 109 13.32 10.79 7.63
N LEU A 110 12.04 11.12 7.57
CA LEU A 110 10.97 10.33 8.17
C LEU A 110 10.60 9.17 7.27
N SER A 111 10.69 7.95 7.80
CA SER A 111 10.21 6.72 7.16
C SER A 111 9.42 5.88 8.16
N ALA A 112 8.58 6.54 8.96
CA ALA A 112 7.78 5.90 10.00
C ALA A 112 6.47 5.29 9.45
N GLY A 113 6.21 5.46 8.16
CA GLY A 113 5.05 4.92 7.48
C GLY A 113 3.81 5.82 7.63
N VAL A 114 2.72 5.36 7.04
CA VAL A 114 1.55 6.19 6.73
C VAL A 114 0.78 6.66 7.95
N VAL A 115 0.90 5.95 9.06
CA VAL A 115 0.28 6.36 10.32
C VAL A 115 1.25 7.20 11.15
N ASP A 116 2.48 6.74 11.35
CA ASP A 116 3.37 7.36 12.33
C ASP A 116 4.17 8.55 11.78
N SER A 117 4.40 8.67 10.47
CA SER A 117 5.02 9.87 9.88
C SER A 117 4.17 11.13 10.06
N PRO A 118 2.88 11.19 9.66
CA PRO A 118 2.04 12.37 9.92
C PRO A 118 1.84 12.59 11.43
N ARG A 119 1.72 11.52 12.22
CA ARG A 119 1.59 11.60 13.67
C ARG A 119 2.82 12.24 14.31
N LEU A 120 4.02 11.87 13.90
CA LEU A 120 5.26 12.44 14.42
C LEU A 120 5.43 13.90 14.01
N LEU A 121 5.03 14.27 12.79
CA LEU A 121 4.93 15.68 12.38
C LEU A 121 3.98 16.45 13.30
N MET A 122 2.77 15.94 13.50
CA MET A 122 1.76 16.58 14.35
C MET A 122 2.23 16.71 15.81
N LEU A 123 2.78 15.65 16.42
CA LEU A 123 3.35 15.69 17.78
C LEU A 123 4.52 16.69 17.91
N SER A 124 5.13 17.05 16.79
CA SER A 124 6.21 18.03 16.70
C SER A 124 5.71 19.45 16.40
N GLY A 125 4.39 19.66 16.36
CA GLY A 125 3.77 20.95 16.09
C GLY A 125 3.66 21.28 14.59
N ILE A 126 3.82 20.30 13.69
CA ILE A 126 3.73 20.49 12.24
C ILE A 126 2.46 19.79 11.73
N GLY A 127 1.45 20.56 11.35
CA GLY A 127 0.15 20.01 10.92
C GLY A 127 -0.98 21.04 11.00
N PRO A 128 -2.25 20.63 10.90
CA PRO A 128 -3.39 21.55 10.90
C PRO A 128 -3.52 22.25 12.26
N ALA A 129 -3.28 23.56 12.31
CA ALA A 129 -3.11 24.30 13.58
C ALA A 129 -4.28 24.10 14.57
N ALA A 130 -5.52 24.23 14.10
CA ALA A 130 -6.71 24.07 14.94
C ALA A 130 -6.84 22.66 15.55
N GLU A 131 -6.39 21.62 14.84
CA GLU A 131 -6.43 20.25 15.35
C GLU A 131 -5.29 19.95 16.32
N LEU A 132 -4.12 20.55 16.09
CA LEU A 132 -3.00 20.48 17.03
C LEU A 132 -3.41 21.12 18.36
N GLU A 133 -4.00 22.31 18.32
CA GLU A 133 -4.50 23.00 19.50
C GLU A 133 -5.56 22.17 20.24
N ALA A 134 -6.52 21.59 19.51
CA ALA A 134 -7.54 20.72 20.09
C ALA A 134 -6.97 19.45 20.74
N ALA A 135 -5.84 18.94 20.24
CA ALA A 135 -5.11 17.81 20.82
C ALA A 135 -4.12 18.21 21.93
N GLY A 136 -4.02 19.50 22.27
CA GLY A 136 -3.10 20.01 23.29
C GLY A 136 -1.65 20.12 22.82
N VAL A 137 -1.40 20.19 21.51
CA VAL A 137 -0.08 20.40 20.91
C VAL A 137 0.06 21.84 20.43
N VAL A 138 1.15 22.50 20.84
CA VAL A 138 1.49 23.85 20.35
C VAL A 138 1.87 23.77 18.87
N ALA A 139 1.10 24.44 18.01
CA ALA A 139 1.39 24.55 16.59
C ALA A 139 2.67 25.39 16.38
N ALA A 140 3.65 24.79 15.71
CA ALA A 140 4.91 25.43 15.30
C ALA A 140 4.89 25.80 13.82
N HIS A 141 4.22 25.00 12.99
CA HIS A 141 4.02 25.26 11.57
C HIS A 141 2.66 24.73 11.13
N ASP A 142 1.80 25.62 10.64
CA ASP A 142 0.51 25.23 10.07
C ASP A 142 0.72 24.60 8.69
N LEU A 143 0.41 23.31 8.59
CA LEU A 143 0.52 22.52 7.37
C LEU A 143 -0.72 21.63 7.25
N PRO A 144 -1.84 22.15 6.70
CA PRO A 144 -3.17 21.55 6.81
C PRO A 144 -3.30 20.18 6.12
N GLY A 145 -2.39 19.85 5.20
CA GLY A 145 -2.35 18.55 4.52
C GLY A 145 -1.87 17.38 5.39
N VAL A 146 -1.18 17.63 6.52
CA VAL A 146 -0.63 16.55 7.36
C VAL A 146 -1.77 15.73 7.95
N GLY A 147 -1.73 14.42 7.72
CA GLY A 147 -2.75 13.48 8.19
C GLY A 147 -4.03 13.47 7.33
N ARG A 148 -4.10 14.25 6.25
CA ARG A 148 -5.20 14.21 5.26
C ARG A 148 -4.90 13.23 4.15
N ASN A 149 -5.83 13.03 3.23
CA ASN A 149 -5.64 12.17 2.05
C ASN A 149 -5.25 10.71 2.40
N LEU A 150 -5.63 10.21 3.58
CA LEU A 150 -5.47 8.78 3.87
C LEU A 150 -6.35 8.00 2.90
N HIS A 151 -5.77 7.05 2.20
CA HIS A 151 -6.54 6.08 1.44
C HIS A 151 -5.79 4.76 1.39
N ASP A 152 -6.55 3.69 1.20
CA ASP A 152 -6.09 2.32 1.19
C ASP A 152 -6.94 1.55 0.19
N HIS A 153 -6.40 0.52 -0.43
CA HIS A 153 -7.17 -0.44 -1.18
C HIS A 153 -8.20 -1.12 -0.25
N PRO A 154 -9.51 -0.84 -0.39
CA PRO A 154 -10.53 -1.58 0.36
C PRO A 154 -10.59 -3.01 -0.18
N LEU A 155 -10.71 -4.01 0.68
CA LEU A 155 -10.81 -5.41 0.30
C LEU A 155 -12.14 -5.98 0.77
N CYS A 156 -12.91 -6.52 -0.18
CA CYS A 156 -14.15 -7.24 0.09
C CYS A 156 -14.02 -8.68 -0.41
N GLY A 157 -14.19 -9.66 0.47
CA GLY A 157 -13.88 -11.07 0.18
C GLY A 157 -15.10 -11.93 -0.12
N ILE A 158 -15.22 -12.43 -1.34
CA ILE A 158 -16.32 -13.31 -1.76
C ILE A 158 -15.85 -14.75 -1.50
N VAL A 159 -16.44 -15.40 -0.49
CA VAL A 159 -15.94 -16.64 0.09
C VAL A 159 -16.80 -17.82 -0.33
N TYR A 160 -16.15 -18.84 -0.90
CA TYR A 160 -16.77 -20.11 -1.27
C TYR A 160 -16.28 -21.24 -0.37
N GLU A 161 -17.19 -22.14 -0.01
CA GLU A 161 -16.81 -23.48 0.43
C GLU A 161 -16.11 -24.22 -0.71
N ALA A 162 -15.10 -25.02 -0.39
CA ALA A 162 -14.48 -25.92 -1.34
C ALA A 162 -15.00 -27.34 -1.16
N THR A 163 -15.41 -27.99 -2.26
CA THR A 163 -15.94 -29.37 -2.29
C THR A 163 -14.89 -30.44 -1.94
N GLN A 164 -13.61 -30.05 -2.02
CA GLN A 164 -12.47 -30.89 -1.67
C GLN A 164 -11.41 -30.06 -0.93
N PRO A 165 -10.49 -30.68 -0.17
CA PRO A 165 -9.50 -29.96 0.61
C PRO A 165 -8.65 -29.02 -0.25
N VAL A 166 -8.62 -27.73 0.11
CA VAL A 166 -7.72 -26.76 -0.53
C VAL A 166 -6.29 -27.03 -0.04
N PRO A 167 -5.31 -27.25 -0.94
CA PRO A 167 -3.93 -27.44 -0.52
C PRO A 167 -3.40 -26.21 0.23
N ALA A 168 -2.52 -26.44 1.20
CA ALA A 168 -1.84 -25.35 1.89
C ALA A 168 -0.94 -24.58 0.91
N GLY A 169 -0.95 -23.25 0.99
CA GLY A 169 -0.02 -22.40 0.25
C GLY A 169 1.42 -22.65 0.70
N ARG A 170 2.36 -22.67 -0.25
CA ARG A 170 3.80 -22.88 0.05
C ARG A 170 4.55 -21.57 0.32
N ASN A 171 4.23 -20.52 -0.43
CA ASN A 171 4.88 -19.20 -0.31
C ASN A 171 3.98 -18.22 0.45
N ASN A 172 2.80 -17.97 -0.09
CA ASN A 172 1.74 -17.20 0.52
C ASN A 172 0.39 -17.87 0.21
N TYR A 173 -0.73 -17.21 0.54
CA TYR A 173 -2.07 -17.70 0.23
C TYR A 173 -2.67 -17.05 -1.02
N GLY A 174 -1.92 -16.27 -1.79
CA GLY A 174 -2.43 -15.46 -2.89
C GLY A 174 -1.38 -15.23 -3.97
N GLU A 175 -1.35 -16.13 -4.95
CA GLU A 175 -0.30 -16.23 -5.97
C GLU A 175 -0.73 -15.69 -7.33
N ALA A 176 -2.03 -15.46 -7.52
CA ALA A 176 -2.61 -14.95 -8.77
C ALA A 176 -3.67 -13.88 -8.49
N SER A 177 -3.83 -12.97 -9.43
CA SER A 177 -4.92 -11.99 -9.44
C SER A 177 -5.41 -11.70 -10.84
N LEU A 178 -6.53 -10.99 -10.93
CA LEU A 178 -7.04 -10.36 -12.15
C LEU A 178 -6.98 -8.85 -11.94
N SER A 179 -6.29 -8.13 -12.83
CA SER A 179 -6.31 -6.66 -12.90
C SER A 179 -7.11 -6.21 -14.12
N PHE A 180 -8.02 -5.25 -13.94
CA PHE A 180 -8.89 -4.78 -15.02
C PHE A 180 -9.35 -3.34 -14.81
N CYS A 181 -9.90 -2.74 -15.87
CA CYS A 181 -10.51 -1.41 -15.82
C CYS A 181 -11.99 -1.53 -15.44
N SER A 182 -12.44 -0.78 -14.43
CA SER A 182 -13.86 -0.65 -14.08
C SER A 182 -14.68 0.03 -15.18
N ASN A 183 -14.01 0.78 -16.06
CA ASN A 183 -14.57 1.47 -17.21
C ASN A 183 -13.53 1.55 -18.34
N GLY A 184 -13.95 1.28 -19.57
CA GLY A 184 -13.07 1.21 -20.75
C GLY A 184 -12.45 2.55 -21.19
N SER A 185 -12.81 3.67 -20.57
CA SER A 185 -12.15 4.97 -20.84
C SER A 185 -10.94 5.25 -19.96
N LEU A 186 -10.59 4.34 -19.03
CA LEU A 186 -9.43 4.49 -18.16
C LEU A 186 -8.14 4.13 -18.91
N ALA A 187 -7.06 4.83 -18.59
CA ALA A 187 -5.75 4.60 -19.20
C ALA A 187 -5.05 3.33 -18.68
N GLY A 188 -5.58 2.72 -17.63
CA GLY A 188 -5.03 1.52 -17.01
C GLY A 188 -5.95 0.99 -15.91
N PRO A 189 -5.65 -0.20 -15.37
CA PRO A 189 -6.53 -0.88 -14.42
C PRO A 189 -6.66 -0.10 -13.13
N ASP A 190 -7.88 -0.07 -12.60
CA ASP A 190 -8.24 0.48 -11.28
C ASP A 190 -8.89 -0.58 -10.39
N MET A 191 -9.11 -1.79 -10.90
CA MET A 191 -9.68 -2.92 -10.17
C MET A 191 -8.67 -4.06 -10.07
N GLN A 192 -8.73 -4.78 -8.95
CA GLN A 192 -8.03 -6.05 -8.79
C GLN A 192 -8.92 -7.07 -8.07
N ILE A 193 -8.87 -8.33 -8.50
CA ILE A 193 -9.41 -9.48 -7.79
C ILE A 193 -8.26 -10.38 -7.41
N LEU A 194 -7.90 -10.39 -6.13
CA LEU A 194 -6.94 -11.32 -5.57
C LEU A 194 -7.60 -12.68 -5.35
N PHE A 195 -6.97 -13.76 -5.81
CA PHE A 195 -7.43 -15.10 -5.49
C PHE A 195 -6.70 -15.66 -4.27
N ILE A 196 -7.45 -16.01 -3.22
CA ILE A 196 -6.92 -16.38 -1.91
C ILE A 196 -7.31 -17.83 -1.56
N HIS A 197 -6.33 -18.66 -1.17
CA HIS A 197 -6.51 -20.10 -0.92
C HIS A 197 -7.07 -20.44 0.47
N ILE A 198 -7.63 -19.46 1.17
CA ILE A 198 -8.26 -19.63 2.48
C ILE A 198 -9.57 -18.82 2.54
N PRO A 199 -10.48 -19.14 3.46
CA PRO A 199 -11.61 -18.29 3.82
C PRO A 199 -11.10 -16.99 4.47
N PHE A 200 -11.04 -15.91 3.69
CA PHE A 200 -10.50 -14.62 4.14
C PHE A 200 -11.65 -13.61 4.28
N HIS A 201 -12.01 -13.33 5.52
CA HIS A 201 -13.09 -12.40 5.86
C HIS A 201 -12.82 -11.74 7.22
N PRO A 202 -13.48 -10.61 7.54
CA PRO A 202 -13.42 -10.02 8.88
C PRO A 202 -13.83 -11.00 9.98
N PRO A 203 -13.25 -10.89 11.19
CA PRO A 203 -13.44 -11.87 12.26
C PRO A 203 -14.86 -11.93 12.84
N HIS A 204 -15.70 -10.92 12.61
CA HIS A 204 -17.10 -10.91 13.03
C HIS A 204 -18.05 -11.60 12.03
N LEU A 205 -17.57 -11.96 10.84
CA LEU A 205 -18.30 -12.78 9.88
C LEU A 205 -17.93 -14.26 10.04
N VAL A 206 -18.78 -15.15 9.51
CA VAL A 206 -18.59 -16.60 9.58
C VAL A 206 -18.31 -17.14 8.18
N GLY A 207 -17.15 -17.76 8.00
CA GLY A 207 -16.76 -18.48 6.78
C GLY A 207 -16.73 -20.00 6.97
N PRO A 208 -16.54 -20.77 5.88
CA PRO A 208 -16.35 -22.21 5.95
C PRO A 208 -14.99 -22.57 6.60
N THR A 209 -14.82 -23.82 7.02
CA THR A 209 -13.51 -24.32 7.49
C THR A 209 -12.55 -24.64 6.34
N ASN A 210 -13.08 -25.02 5.18
CA ASN A 210 -12.36 -25.33 3.95
C ASN A 210 -12.96 -24.51 2.80
N GLY A 211 -12.18 -23.64 2.18
CA GLY A 211 -12.68 -22.73 1.17
C GLY A 211 -11.63 -21.80 0.60
N PHE A 212 -12.05 -20.99 -0.36
CA PHE A 212 -11.22 -20.00 -1.05
C PHE A 212 -12.00 -18.67 -1.17
N THR A 213 -11.27 -17.59 -1.45
CA THR A 213 -11.84 -16.25 -1.49
C THR A 213 -11.40 -15.51 -2.75
N PHE A 214 -12.34 -14.80 -3.37
CA PHE A 214 -12.05 -13.73 -4.33
C PHE A 214 -12.05 -12.40 -3.58
N GLY A 215 -10.87 -11.83 -3.35
CA GLY A 215 -10.71 -10.52 -2.72
C GLY A 215 -10.83 -9.41 -3.75
N VAL A 216 -11.99 -8.75 -3.81
CA VAL A 216 -12.25 -7.63 -4.71
C VAL A 216 -11.72 -6.34 -4.10
N THR A 217 -10.97 -5.57 -4.87
CA THR A 217 -10.47 -4.24 -4.49
C THR A 217 -10.50 -3.26 -5.67
N THR A 218 -10.43 -1.97 -5.34
CA THR A 218 -10.40 -0.84 -6.28
C THR A 218 -9.39 0.18 -5.81
N VAL A 219 -8.78 0.92 -6.74
CA VAL A 219 -8.14 2.20 -6.42
C VAL A 219 -9.24 3.15 -5.91
N PRO A 220 -9.21 3.60 -4.64
CA PRO A 220 -10.32 4.32 -4.04
C PRO A 220 -10.34 5.80 -4.43
N ASP A 221 -11.54 6.34 -4.58
CA ASP A 221 -11.80 7.79 -4.60
C ASP A 221 -12.01 8.33 -3.19
N ALA A 222 -12.47 7.50 -2.24
CA ALA A 222 -12.63 7.89 -0.85
C ALA A 222 -11.30 8.38 -0.24
N ARG A 223 -11.41 9.39 0.62
CA ARG A 223 -10.30 9.97 1.38
C ARG A 223 -10.67 10.08 2.85
N GLY A 224 -9.74 9.65 3.68
CA GLY A 224 -9.82 9.62 5.12
C GLY A 224 -8.72 10.46 5.78
N THR A 225 -8.51 10.21 7.08
CA THR A 225 -7.61 10.99 7.93
C THR A 225 -6.87 10.15 8.97
N VAL A 226 -5.69 10.63 9.36
CA VAL A 226 -4.98 10.26 10.59
C VAL A 226 -4.85 11.52 11.43
N ARG A 227 -5.35 11.50 12.66
CA ARG A 227 -5.38 12.66 13.56
C ARG A 227 -4.82 12.30 14.93
N LEU A 228 -4.30 13.29 15.64
CA LEU A 228 -3.97 13.10 17.05
C LEU A 228 -5.24 12.97 17.87
N ARG A 229 -5.21 12.08 18.87
CA ARG A 229 -6.21 12.07 19.94
C ARG A 229 -5.86 13.11 21.01
N ASP A 230 -4.59 13.16 21.38
CA ASP A 230 -4.01 14.09 22.33
C ASP A 230 -2.48 14.22 22.08
N ALA A 231 -1.79 14.94 22.95
CA ALA A 231 -0.36 15.21 22.87
C ALA A 231 0.54 14.07 23.38
N ASP A 232 -0.02 12.96 23.89
CA ASP A 232 0.77 11.84 24.39
C ASP A 232 1.25 10.96 23.20
N PRO A 233 2.57 10.81 22.98
CA PRO A 233 3.10 9.95 21.94
C PRO A 233 2.78 8.45 22.12
N ASP A 234 2.23 8.03 23.27
CA ASP A 234 1.78 6.66 23.51
C ASP A 234 0.29 6.43 23.21
N THR A 235 -0.52 7.49 23.14
CA THR A 235 -1.93 7.39 22.78
C THR A 235 -2.09 7.02 21.30
N PRO A 236 -2.82 5.94 20.95
CA PRO A 236 -3.10 5.60 19.56
C PRO A 236 -3.81 6.74 18.82
N PRO A 237 -3.39 7.06 17.58
CA PRO A 237 -4.02 8.11 16.80
C PRO A 237 -5.46 7.74 16.43
N LEU A 238 -6.24 8.74 16.03
CA LEU A 238 -7.54 8.54 15.40
C LEU A 238 -7.29 8.22 13.92
N ILE A 239 -7.72 7.06 13.46
CA ILE A 239 -7.55 6.61 12.07
C ILE A 239 -8.94 6.37 11.50
N ASP A 240 -9.26 7.10 10.44
CA ASP A 240 -10.51 6.95 9.72
C ASP A 240 -10.20 6.92 8.21
N PRO A 241 -10.09 5.74 7.59
CA PRO A 241 -9.86 5.61 6.16
C PRO A 241 -11.04 6.07 5.29
N ASN A 242 -12.23 6.29 5.89
CA ASN A 242 -13.46 6.61 5.18
C ASN A 242 -13.81 5.55 4.11
N TYR A 243 -13.66 4.26 4.45
CA TYR A 243 -14.01 3.17 3.54
C TYR A 243 -15.46 3.30 3.07
N LEU A 244 -15.68 3.08 1.76
CA LEU A 244 -17.00 3.20 1.11
C LEU A 244 -17.61 4.61 1.19
N GLY A 245 -16.84 5.63 1.59
CA GLY A 245 -17.30 7.02 1.64
C GLY A 245 -17.55 7.66 0.27
N ALA A 246 -17.00 7.08 -0.80
CA ALA A 246 -17.28 7.47 -2.17
C ALA A 246 -18.19 6.43 -2.86
N GLU A 247 -19.29 6.91 -3.44
CA GLU A 247 -20.27 6.07 -4.14
C GLU A 247 -19.66 5.34 -5.36
N SER A 248 -18.63 5.92 -5.99
CA SER A 248 -17.87 5.26 -7.06
C SER A 248 -17.16 4.00 -6.57
N ASP A 249 -16.58 4.01 -5.37
CA ASP A 249 -15.89 2.87 -4.79
C ASP A 249 -16.87 1.72 -4.53
N VAL A 250 -18.06 2.04 -4.00
CA VAL A 250 -19.12 1.05 -3.73
C VAL A 250 -19.56 0.37 -5.03
N ARG A 251 -19.87 1.15 -6.07
CA ARG A 251 -20.31 0.62 -7.37
C ARG A 251 -19.24 -0.26 -8.03
N ARG A 252 -17.98 0.15 -7.96
CA ARG A 252 -16.85 -0.61 -8.48
C ARG A 252 -16.68 -1.95 -7.77
N ILE A 253 -16.76 -1.98 -6.43
CA ILE A 253 -16.67 -3.22 -5.66
C ILE A 253 -17.85 -4.14 -5.98
N ILE A 254 -19.08 -3.61 -6.08
CA ILE A 254 -20.26 -4.41 -6.50
C ILE A 254 -20.06 -5.01 -7.89
N HIS A 255 -19.51 -4.24 -8.83
CA HIS A 255 -19.15 -4.77 -10.15
C HIS A 255 -18.10 -5.89 -10.07
N GLY A 256 -17.09 -5.74 -9.22
CA GLY A 256 -16.09 -6.79 -8.98
C GLY A 256 -16.68 -8.05 -8.33
N VAL A 257 -17.72 -7.92 -7.48
CA VAL A 257 -18.46 -9.09 -6.94
C VAL A 257 -19.12 -9.88 -8.07
N ALA A 258 -19.71 -9.21 -9.05
CA ALA A 258 -20.31 -9.87 -10.22
C ALA A 258 -19.26 -10.64 -11.02
N ILE A 259 -18.12 -10.01 -11.33
CA ILE A 259 -17.01 -10.67 -12.03
C ILE A 259 -16.47 -11.86 -11.24
N ALA A 260 -16.29 -11.73 -9.93
CA ALA A 260 -15.84 -12.84 -9.08
C ALA A 260 -16.78 -14.05 -9.15
N ARG A 261 -18.10 -13.79 -9.14
CA ARG A 261 -19.13 -14.83 -9.30
C ARG A 261 -19.10 -15.48 -10.68
N ASP A 262 -18.90 -14.70 -11.74
CA ASP A 262 -18.78 -15.22 -13.11
C ASP A 262 -17.56 -16.14 -13.26
N ILE A 263 -16.41 -15.74 -12.70
CA ILE A 263 -15.20 -16.57 -12.67
C ILE A 263 -15.44 -17.85 -11.87
N ALA A 264 -16.05 -17.75 -10.68
CA ALA A 264 -16.37 -18.93 -9.87
C ALA A 264 -17.35 -19.89 -10.57
N ALA A 265 -18.29 -19.36 -11.35
CA ALA A 265 -19.27 -20.16 -12.09
C ALA A 265 -18.68 -20.89 -13.31
N SER A 266 -17.47 -20.55 -13.74
CA SER A 266 -16.81 -21.14 -14.90
C SER A 266 -16.51 -22.65 -14.74
N ALA A 267 -16.36 -23.34 -15.87
CA ALA A 267 -16.10 -24.79 -15.90
C ALA A 267 -14.86 -25.23 -15.11
N PRO A 268 -13.71 -24.51 -15.12
CA PRO A 268 -12.53 -24.87 -14.31
C PRO A 268 -12.81 -24.98 -12.80
N PHE A 269 -13.73 -24.17 -12.28
CA PHE A 269 -14.09 -24.19 -10.86
C PHE A 269 -15.10 -25.29 -10.50
N ALA A 270 -15.75 -25.95 -11.46
CA ALA A 270 -16.78 -26.96 -11.19
C ALA A 270 -16.33 -28.09 -10.23
N PRO A 271 -15.08 -28.58 -10.25
CA PRO A 271 -14.61 -29.61 -9.30
C PRO A 271 -14.35 -29.07 -7.89
N TRP A 272 -14.18 -27.75 -7.73
CA TRP A 272 -13.74 -27.11 -6.48
C TRP A 272 -14.84 -26.30 -5.79
N ARG A 273 -15.77 -25.70 -6.56
CA ARG A 273 -16.75 -24.74 -6.06
C ARG A 273 -17.88 -25.43 -5.31
N GLY A 274 -17.94 -25.19 -4.00
CA GLY A 274 -19.10 -25.45 -3.15
C GLY A 274 -20.05 -24.26 -3.10
N ARG A 275 -20.77 -24.10 -1.99
CA ARG A 275 -21.70 -22.99 -1.78
C ARG A 275 -20.94 -21.67 -1.59
N GLU A 276 -21.46 -20.58 -2.17
CA GLU A 276 -21.04 -19.23 -1.78
C GLU A 276 -21.50 -18.96 -0.34
N ILE A 277 -20.57 -18.73 0.57
CA ILE A 277 -20.87 -18.47 1.99
C ILE A 277 -21.00 -16.98 2.24
N LEU A 278 -20.13 -16.17 1.64
CA LEU A 278 -20.14 -14.71 1.76
C LEU A 278 -20.00 -14.07 0.36
N PRO A 279 -20.87 -13.12 -0.02
CA PRO A 279 -22.08 -12.66 0.69
C PRO A 279 -23.19 -13.71 0.80
N GLY A 280 -23.12 -14.78 0.01
CA GLY A 280 -24.14 -15.81 -0.06
C GLY A 280 -24.98 -15.68 -1.34
N PRO A 281 -25.55 -16.79 -1.85
CA PRO A 281 -26.17 -16.83 -3.18
C PRO A 281 -27.40 -15.92 -3.30
N ASP A 282 -28.05 -15.59 -2.20
CA ASP A 282 -29.28 -14.80 -2.17
C ASP A 282 -29.00 -13.28 -2.25
N ALA A 283 -27.76 -12.85 -1.97
CA ALA A 283 -27.35 -11.45 -2.04
C ALA A 283 -27.17 -11.01 -3.51
N THR A 284 -28.27 -10.63 -4.15
CA THR A 284 -28.35 -10.31 -5.59
C THR A 284 -28.83 -8.89 -5.88
N SER A 285 -29.51 -8.25 -4.93
CA SER A 285 -29.92 -6.85 -5.04
C SER A 285 -28.80 -5.90 -4.64
N GLU A 286 -28.79 -4.70 -5.21
CA GLU A 286 -27.83 -3.65 -4.84
C GLU A 286 -27.89 -3.35 -3.33
N GLU A 287 -29.08 -3.31 -2.75
CA GLU A 287 -29.30 -3.13 -1.31
C GLU A 287 -28.59 -4.21 -0.48
N SER A 288 -28.84 -5.49 -0.78
CA SER A 288 -28.21 -6.61 -0.06
C SER A 288 -26.68 -6.61 -0.19
N LEU A 289 -26.15 -6.21 -1.36
CA LEU A 289 -24.71 -6.11 -1.57
C LEU A 289 -24.10 -4.94 -0.81
N ARG A 290 -24.78 -3.79 -0.72
CA ARG A 290 -24.32 -2.66 0.11
C ARG A 290 -24.28 -3.01 1.59
N GLU A 291 -25.30 -3.69 2.10
CA GLU A 291 -25.32 -4.17 3.48
C GLU A 291 -24.15 -5.11 3.76
N TYR A 292 -23.88 -6.03 2.83
CA TYR A 292 -22.73 -6.91 2.93
C TYR A 292 -21.41 -6.15 2.88
N LEU A 293 -21.20 -5.25 1.92
CA LEU A 293 -19.99 -4.42 1.80
C LEU A 293 -19.72 -3.65 3.10
N ALA A 294 -20.75 -3.07 3.71
CA ALA A 294 -20.62 -2.34 4.97
C ALA A 294 -20.12 -3.21 6.14
N GLN A 295 -20.42 -4.52 6.12
CA GLN A 295 -19.96 -5.46 7.14
C GLN A 295 -18.64 -6.15 6.77
N ALA A 296 -18.38 -6.37 5.48
CA ALA A 296 -17.30 -7.23 5.01
C ALA A 296 -16.06 -6.48 4.52
N THR A 297 -16.18 -5.21 4.15
CA THR A 297 -15.05 -4.44 3.63
C THR A 297 -14.04 -4.18 4.74
N SER A 298 -12.78 -4.47 4.44
CA SER A 298 -11.65 -4.21 5.34
C SER A 298 -10.47 -3.64 4.56
N THR A 299 -9.33 -3.53 5.23
CA THR A 299 -8.06 -3.09 4.66
C THR A 299 -7.43 -4.18 3.81
N TYR A 300 -6.86 -3.84 2.65
CA TYR A 300 -5.87 -4.67 1.96
C TYR A 300 -4.44 -4.42 2.48
N TYR A 301 -4.31 -3.68 3.59
CA TYR A 301 -3.06 -3.30 4.23
C TYR A 301 -2.15 -2.43 3.37
N HIS A 302 -2.75 -1.55 2.56
CA HIS A 302 -2.05 -0.65 1.65
C HIS A 302 -2.31 0.85 1.92
N PRO A 303 -2.31 1.33 3.18
CA PRO A 303 -2.55 2.74 3.44
C PRO A 303 -1.44 3.60 2.80
N VAL A 304 -1.82 4.74 2.23
CA VAL A 304 -0.94 5.77 1.64
C VAL A 304 -1.46 7.20 1.88
N GLY A 305 -0.65 8.19 1.52
CA GLY A 305 -1.12 9.56 1.22
C GLY A 305 -1.22 10.57 2.34
N THR A 306 -0.91 10.20 3.58
CA THR A 306 -1.04 11.08 4.76
C THR A 306 -0.01 12.20 4.88
N CYS A 307 1.02 12.19 4.05
CA CYS A 307 1.99 13.27 3.87
C CYS A 307 2.18 13.55 2.37
N ALA A 308 1.08 13.59 1.61
CA ALA A 308 1.08 13.64 0.15
C ALA A 308 2.03 14.70 -0.42
N MET A 309 2.83 14.29 -1.42
CA MET A 309 3.60 15.20 -2.24
C MET A 309 2.72 15.94 -3.24
N GLY A 310 3.07 17.17 -3.60
CA GLY A 310 2.32 17.91 -4.61
C GLY A 310 2.73 19.37 -4.75
N ILE A 311 1.97 20.10 -5.56
CA ILE A 311 2.18 21.54 -5.82
C ILE A 311 1.07 22.43 -5.24
N GLY A 312 -0.06 21.85 -4.83
CA GLY A 312 -1.19 22.57 -4.25
C GLY A 312 -0.97 22.92 -2.78
N ASP A 313 -1.87 23.70 -2.19
CA ASP A 313 -1.73 24.20 -0.81
C ASP A 313 -1.78 23.07 0.24
N ASP A 314 -2.51 21.99 -0.06
CA ASP A 314 -2.61 20.81 0.82
C ASP A 314 -1.43 19.83 0.70
N ALA A 315 -0.43 20.10 -0.16
CA ALA A 315 0.74 19.25 -0.25
C ALA A 315 1.61 19.38 1.01
N VAL A 316 2.04 18.25 1.56
CA VAL A 316 2.89 18.19 2.77
C VAL A 316 4.37 18.21 2.40
N VAL A 317 4.74 17.51 1.33
CA VAL A 317 6.11 17.52 0.79
C VAL A 317 6.17 18.04 -0.64
N ASP A 318 7.32 18.61 -1.02
CA ASP A 318 7.58 19.04 -2.38
C ASP A 318 8.04 17.88 -3.30
N ALA A 319 8.38 18.20 -4.56
CA ALA A 319 8.88 17.22 -5.54
C ALA A 319 10.24 16.60 -5.17
N GLU A 320 10.94 17.18 -4.20
CA GLU A 320 12.18 16.67 -3.63
C GLU A 320 11.93 15.99 -2.28
N LEU A 321 10.67 15.71 -1.93
CA LEU A 321 10.26 15.05 -0.68
C LEU A 321 10.52 15.87 0.60
N ARG A 322 10.85 17.15 0.47
CA ARG A 322 11.09 18.04 1.62
C ARG A 322 9.77 18.49 2.21
N VAL A 323 9.66 18.47 3.53
CA VAL A 323 8.49 19.00 4.24
C VAL A 323 8.40 20.49 3.98
N ARG A 324 7.27 20.93 3.43
CA ARG A 324 7.08 22.33 3.06
C ARG A 324 7.11 23.20 4.32
N GLY A 325 7.80 24.34 4.22
CA GLY A 325 8.01 25.27 5.34
C GLY A 325 9.02 24.83 6.40
N VAL A 326 9.56 23.60 6.34
CA VAL A 326 10.50 23.08 7.34
C VAL A 326 11.79 22.58 6.68
N ARG A 327 12.90 23.30 6.91
CA ARG A 327 14.23 22.97 6.39
C ARG A 327 14.83 21.75 7.10
N GLY A 328 15.62 20.96 6.37
CA GLY A 328 16.35 19.81 6.92
C GLY A 328 15.46 18.62 7.28
N LEU A 329 14.24 18.55 6.73
CA LEU A 329 13.28 17.49 7.00
C LEU A 329 12.66 16.96 5.70
N ARG A 330 12.64 15.64 5.53
CA ARG A 330 11.95 14.94 4.44
C ARG A 330 11.02 13.87 4.96
N VAL A 331 10.08 13.44 4.12
CA VAL A 331 9.30 12.22 4.31
C VAL A 331 9.59 11.27 3.14
N ALA A 332 9.99 10.05 3.45
CA ALA A 332 10.41 9.02 2.50
C ALA A 332 9.78 7.68 2.88
N ASP A 333 8.46 7.60 2.73
CA ASP A 333 7.66 6.38 2.87
C ASP A 333 6.34 6.52 2.08
N ALA A 334 5.46 5.53 2.15
CA ALA A 334 4.22 5.53 1.37
C ALA A 334 3.22 6.66 1.72
N SER A 335 3.43 7.41 2.81
CA SER A 335 2.61 8.59 3.14
C SER A 335 2.70 9.67 2.08
N ILE A 336 3.77 9.72 1.28
CA ILE A 336 3.93 10.76 0.26
C ILE A 336 3.09 10.55 -0.99
N MET A 337 2.53 9.35 -1.19
CA MET A 337 1.86 9.03 -2.46
C MET A 337 0.57 9.85 -2.59
N PRO A 338 0.43 10.74 -3.58
CA PRO A 338 -0.77 11.57 -3.71
C PRO A 338 -1.99 10.74 -4.11
N LYS A 339 -1.75 9.67 -4.87
CA LYS A 339 -2.70 8.63 -5.23
C LYS A 339 -2.00 7.28 -5.15
N ILE A 340 -2.68 6.27 -4.62
CA ILE A 340 -2.19 4.88 -4.58
C ILE A 340 -2.06 4.33 -6.01
N VAL A 341 -1.04 3.50 -6.22
CA VAL A 341 -0.88 2.72 -7.46
C VAL A 341 -1.95 1.63 -7.54
N SER A 342 -2.25 1.14 -8.74
CA SER A 342 -3.31 0.12 -8.97
C SER A 342 -2.94 -1.31 -8.56
N VAL A 343 -1.77 -1.50 -7.97
CA VAL A 343 -1.22 -2.79 -7.54
C VAL A 343 -0.73 -2.68 -6.09
N ASN A 344 -0.20 -3.76 -5.52
CA ASN A 344 0.38 -3.74 -4.18
C ASN A 344 1.53 -2.70 -4.10
N PRO A 345 1.48 -1.70 -3.18
CA PRO A 345 2.38 -0.55 -3.21
C PRO A 345 3.78 -0.82 -2.66
N GLY A 346 4.10 -2.07 -2.28
CA GLY A 346 5.38 -2.42 -1.65
C GLY A 346 6.60 -2.03 -2.50
N ALA A 347 6.57 -2.33 -3.81
CA ALA A 347 7.64 -1.95 -4.73
C ALA A 347 7.72 -0.42 -4.90
N ALA A 348 6.58 0.27 -4.99
CA ALA A 348 6.52 1.72 -5.08
C ALA A 348 7.12 2.39 -3.82
N ALA A 349 6.85 1.85 -2.63
CA ALA A 349 7.42 2.35 -1.37
C ALA A 349 8.95 2.18 -1.31
N ILE A 350 9.48 1.06 -1.82
CA ILE A 350 10.94 0.86 -1.95
C ILE A 350 11.53 1.88 -2.92
N MET A 351 10.88 2.10 -4.08
CA MET A 351 11.31 3.10 -5.06
C MET A 351 11.34 4.51 -4.47
N VAL A 352 10.37 4.89 -3.63
CA VAL A 352 10.40 6.15 -2.88
C VAL A 352 11.65 6.27 -2.01
N GLY A 353 12.04 5.18 -1.31
CA GLY A 353 13.26 5.14 -0.52
C GLY A 353 14.54 5.32 -1.36
N GLU A 354 14.63 4.61 -2.49
CA GLU A 354 15.75 4.76 -3.45
C GLU A 354 15.82 6.19 -3.99
N LYS A 355 14.67 6.76 -4.37
CA LYS A 355 14.61 8.13 -4.88
C LYS A 355 15.01 9.16 -3.83
N ALA A 356 14.61 8.95 -2.57
CA ALA A 356 15.04 9.80 -1.47
C ALA A 356 16.57 9.76 -1.28
N ALA A 357 17.19 8.58 -1.35
CA ALA A 357 18.64 8.43 -1.27
C ALA A 357 19.37 9.18 -2.40
N ASP A 358 18.85 9.13 -3.64
CA ASP A 358 19.38 9.89 -4.77
C ASP A 358 19.28 11.41 -4.57
N LEU A 359 18.15 11.88 -4.04
CA LEU A 359 17.90 13.30 -3.79
C LEU A 359 18.75 13.85 -2.64
N ILE A 360 19.04 13.03 -1.63
CA ILE A 360 19.90 13.40 -0.48
C ILE A 360 21.37 13.37 -0.87
N SER A 361 21.80 12.37 -1.65
CA SER A 361 23.19 12.25 -2.10
C SER A 361 23.58 13.24 -3.20
N GLY A 362 22.61 13.91 -3.83
CA GLY A 362 22.83 14.80 -4.97
C GLY A 362 23.07 14.07 -6.30
N SER A 363 22.95 12.74 -6.32
CA SER A 363 23.22 11.90 -7.50
C SER A 363 22.23 12.14 -8.65
N ALA A 364 21.02 12.64 -8.35
CA ALA A 364 20.01 12.98 -9.36
C ALA A 364 20.44 14.09 -10.34
N ALA A 365 21.35 14.99 -9.94
CA ALA A 365 21.91 16.00 -10.83
C ALA A 365 22.91 15.38 -11.85
N THR A 366 23.60 14.31 -11.46
CA THR A 366 24.61 13.63 -12.28
C THR A 366 23.98 12.70 -13.33
N THR A 367 22.82 12.09 -13.05
CA THR A 367 22.14 11.19 -13.98
C THR A 367 21.46 11.95 -15.15
N ARG A 368 20.96 13.18 -14.92
CA ARG A 368 20.44 14.03 -16.02
C ARG A 368 21.52 14.42 -17.03
N GLN A 369 22.76 14.64 -16.60
CA GLN A 369 23.88 14.90 -17.50
C GLN A 369 24.27 13.66 -18.34
N ARG A 370 24.23 12.45 -17.76
CA ARG A 370 24.52 11.22 -18.53
C ARG A 370 23.43 10.87 -19.57
N GLY A 371 22.16 11.19 -19.28
CA GLY A 371 21.06 10.95 -20.21
C GLY A 371 21.09 11.87 -21.43
N THR A 372 21.55 13.11 -21.28
CA THR A 372 21.74 14.04 -22.41
C THR A 372 22.91 13.66 -23.31
N ASP A 373 23.99 13.09 -22.73
CA ASP A 373 25.16 12.66 -23.50
C ASP A 373 24.91 11.38 -24.32
N LEU A 374 23.98 10.52 -23.88
CA LEU A 374 23.59 9.32 -24.62
C LEU A 374 22.67 9.62 -25.81
N HIS A 375 21.85 10.67 -25.72
CA HIS A 375 21.00 11.08 -26.84
C HIS A 375 21.76 11.88 -27.91
N SER A 376 22.77 12.66 -27.55
CA SER A 376 23.62 13.37 -28.52
C SER A 376 24.53 12.42 -29.33
N ALA A 377 24.97 11.31 -28.74
CA ALA A 377 25.80 10.31 -29.44
C ALA A 377 25.02 9.47 -30.50
N SER A 378 23.69 9.44 -30.44
CA SER A 378 22.86 8.67 -31.38
C SER A 378 22.45 9.44 -32.66
N ALA A 379 22.81 10.72 -32.77
CA ALA A 379 22.41 11.59 -33.88
C ALA A 379 23.48 11.75 -34.99
N GLU A 380 24.70 11.23 -34.82
CA GLU A 380 25.80 11.40 -35.79
C GLU A 380 26.06 10.19 -36.69
N HIS A 381 25.23 9.15 -36.67
CA HIS A 381 25.29 8.05 -37.65
C HIS A 381 23.89 7.71 -38.19
N ARG A 382 23.45 8.50 -39.17
CA ARG A 382 22.46 8.10 -40.17
C ARG A 382 22.83 8.63 -41.53
#